data_AF-A0A4Q9GQK7-F1
#
_entry.id   AF-A0A4Q9GQK7-F1
#
_cell.length_a   1.000
_cell.length_b   1.000
_cell.length_c   1.000
_cell.angle_alpha   90.00
_cell.angle_beta   90.00
_cell.angle_gamma   90.00
#
_symmetry.space_group_name_H-M   'P 1'
#
loop_
_entity.id
_entity.type
_entity.pdbx_description
1 polymer ?
#
loop_
_entity_poly.entity_id
_entity_poly.type
_entity_poly.pdbx_seq_one_letter_code
_entity_poly.pdbx_strand_id
1 'polypeptide(L)'
;MSANSGLLRTAGGMLVITVLVALLSGCVHQFIGFTPPGTFDEVDAMARELDIGEAEQMVFEERDGGDYPGVPPTLLLVFEGQRPLSLMNKSLEEAGYTSSPGPGAGLTYWEREVEGERFQLVTVQELSDGDQFLTSYGLKDMSSEGIAVHLTS
;
A
#
# COMPACT_ATOMS: atom_id res chain seq x y z
N MET A 1 45.56 -31.28 -49.46
CA MET A 1 44.33 -31.83 -48.85
C MET A 1 44.59 -31.91 -47.35
N SER A 2 43.89 -31.07 -46.58
CA SER A 2 44.10 -30.88 -45.14
C SER A 2 43.18 -31.81 -44.35
N ALA A 3 43.72 -32.56 -43.39
CA ALA A 3 42.94 -33.26 -42.38
C ALA A 3 43.49 -32.84 -41.01
N ASN A 4 42.80 -31.89 -40.37
CA ASN A 4 43.03 -31.53 -38.98
C ASN A 4 41.98 -32.22 -38.10
N SER A 5 42.48 -33.08 -37.23
CA SER A 5 42.30 -33.05 -35.78
C SER A 5 40.90 -32.78 -35.22
N GLY A 6 40.40 -33.77 -34.49
CA GLY A 6 39.43 -33.58 -33.42
C GLY A 6 39.17 -34.92 -32.75
N LEU A 7 39.04 -35.05 -31.44
CA LEU A 7 39.27 -34.16 -30.33
C LEU A 7 39.36 -35.14 -29.14
N LEU A 8 40.26 -34.89 -28.20
CA LEU A 8 40.39 -35.66 -26.98
C LEU A 8 39.07 -35.75 -26.19
N ARG A 9 38.83 -36.95 -25.63
CA ARG A 9 37.92 -37.22 -24.53
C ARG A 9 38.35 -36.48 -23.26
N THR A 10 37.38 -35.87 -22.58
CA THR A 10 37.26 -35.74 -21.12
C THR A 10 35.75 -35.74 -20.84
N ALA A 11 35.18 -36.84 -20.33
CA ALA A 11 35.12 -37.24 -18.91
C ALA A 11 34.17 -36.37 -18.06
N GLY A 12 33.22 -37.03 -17.40
CA GLY A 12 32.64 -36.55 -16.14
C GLY A 12 31.32 -35.81 -16.29
N GLY A 13 30.26 -36.36 -15.68
CA GLY A 13 28.88 -35.93 -15.84
C GLY A 13 28.60 -34.47 -15.50
N MET A 14 27.86 -33.80 -16.38
CA MET A 14 27.02 -32.65 -16.03
C MET A 14 26.12 -32.32 -17.24
N LEU A 15 25.22 -33.22 -17.63
CA LEU A 15 24.34 -32.98 -18.79
C LEU A 15 22.89 -33.44 -18.56
N VAL A 16 22.42 -33.33 -17.32
CA VAL A 16 21.01 -33.59 -16.94
C VAL A 16 20.40 -32.41 -16.16
N ILE A 17 21.13 -31.33 -15.92
CA ILE A 17 20.64 -30.16 -15.15
C ILE A 17 20.69 -28.89 -16.00
N THR A 18 20.21 -28.95 -17.24
CA THR A 18 20.08 -27.74 -18.07
C THR A 18 18.73 -27.66 -18.80
N VAL A 19 17.91 -28.70 -18.73
CA VAL A 19 16.58 -28.72 -19.39
C VAL A 19 15.42 -28.56 -18.38
N LEU A 20 15.67 -28.67 -17.06
CA LEU A 20 14.59 -28.54 -16.06
C LEU A 20 14.42 -27.13 -15.45
N VAL A 21 15.40 -26.24 -15.58
CA VAL A 21 15.33 -24.90 -14.95
C VAL A 21 14.64 -23.86 -15.85
N ALA A 22 14.68 -24.03 -17.18
CA ALA A 22 14.08 -23.07 -18.11
C ALA A 22 12.54 -23.17 -18.20
N LEU A 23 11.94 -24.30 -17.78
CA LEU A 23 10.49 -24.49 -17.77
C LEU A 23 9.82 -24.04 -16.45
N LEU A 24 10.59 -23.93 -15.35
CA LEU A 24 10.09 -23.37 -14.09
C LEU A 24 10.35 -21.86 -13.97
N SER A 25 11.33 -21.31 -14.70
CA SER A 25 11.54 -19.85 -14.75
C SER A 25 10.57 -19.13 -15.71
N GLY A 26 9.84 -19.87 -16.56
CA GLY A 26 8.91 -19.31 -17.56
C GLY A 26 7.46 -19.15 -17.08
N CYS A 27 7.12 -19.63 -15.89
CA CYS A 27 5.78 -19.47 -15.29
C CYS A 27 5.72 -18.47 -14.14
N VAL A 28 6.83 -17.80 -13.80
CA VAL A 28 6.75 -16.51 -13.09
C VAL A 28 6.51 -15.43 -14.15
N HIS A 29 5.40 -15.60 -14.87
CA HIS A 29 4.75 -14.52 -15.57
C HIS A 29 4.51 -13.44 -14.52
N GLN A 30 5.16 -12.29 -14.72
CA GLN A 30 4.54 -10.97 -14.56
C GLN A 30 3.38 -10.93 -13.55
N PHE A 31 3.68 -10.92 -12.25
CA PHE A 31 2.83 -10.21 -11.30
C PHE A 31 3.25 -8.75 -11.33
N ILE A 32 2.96 -8.07 -12.45
CA ILE A 32 2.95 -6.61 -12.48
C ILE A 32 1.55 -6.23 -12.00
N GLY A 33 1.44 -5.79 -10.75
CA GLY A 33 0.26 -5.08 -10.22
C GLY A 33 -1.06 -5.85 -10.18
N PHE A 34 -1.07 -7.18 -10.09
CA PHE A 34 -2.32 -7.91 -9.85
C PHE A 34 -2.62 -7.94 -8.35
N THR A 35 -3.41 -6.97 -7.90
CA THR A 35 -4.03 -7.01 -6.57
C THR A 35 -5.20 -8.00 -6.60
N PRO A 36 -5.15 -9.10 -5.81
CA PRO A 36 -6.27 -10.04 -5.75
C PRO A 36 -7.60 -9.35 -5.42
N PRO A 37 -8.74 -9.86 -5.93
CA PRO A 37 -10.04 -9.42 -5.45
C PRO A 37 -10.13 -9.59 -3.93
N GLY A 38 -10.59 -8.56 -3.24
CA GLY A 38 -10.77 -8.55 -1.79
C GLY A 38 -9.58 -8.08 -0.96
N THR A 39 -8.44 -7.75 -1.59
CA THR A 39 -7.26 -7.24 -0.87
C THR A 39 -7.55 -5.98 -0.05
N PHE A 40 -8.49 -5.14 -0.50
CA PHE A 40 -8.83 -3.88 0.16
C PHE A 40 -10.16 -3.93 0.93
N ASP A 41 -10.78 -5.09 1.09
CA ASP A 41 -12.12 -5.20 1.70
C ASP A 41 -12.14 -4.66 3.14
N GLU A 42 -11.08 -4.89 3.91
CA GLU A 42 -10.98 -4.40 5.29
C GLU A 42 -10.85 -2.87 5.36
N VAL A 43 -9.99 -2.26 4.53
CA VAL A 43 -9.82 -0.80 4.50
C VAL A 43 -11.04 -0.09 3.88
N ASP A 44 -11.71 -0.71 2.91
CA ASP A 44 -12.96 -0.19 2.35
C ASP A 44 -14.11 -0.30 3.37
N ALA A 45 -14.13 -1.34 4.20
CA ALA A 45 -15.07 -1.45 5.32
C ALA A 45 -14.82 -0.38 6.39
N MET A 46 -13.55 -0.11 6.73
CA MET A 46 -13.17 0.99 7.62
C MET A 46 -13.63 2.35 7.06
N ALA A 47 -13.38 2.63 5.78
CA ALA A 47 -13.78 3.88 5.14
C ALA A 47 -15.30 4.11 5.19
N ARG A 48 -16.10 3.03 5.05
CA ARG A 48 -17.57 3.08 5.19
C ARG A 48 -18.02 3.27 6.63
N GLU A 49 -17.36 2.60 7.58
CA GLU A 49 -17.66 2.76 9.01
C GLU A 49 -17.43 4.20 9.48
N LEU A 50 -16.36 4.82 8.99
CA LEU A 50 -15.98 6.19 9.31
C LEU A 50 -16.73 7.25 8.48
N ASP A 51 -17.64 6.83 7.59
CA ASP A 51 -18.42 7.70 6.69
C ASP A 51 -17.55 8.63 5.82
N ILE A 52 -16.41 8.11 5.33
CA ILE A 52 -15.40 8.90 4.61
C ILE A 52 -15.72 9.02 3.09
N GLY A 53 -16.70 8.27 2.59
CA GLY A 53 -16.98 8.11 1.15
C GLY A 53 -18.03 9.03 0.51
N GLU A 54 -18.83 9.76 1.30
CA GLU A 54 -19.84 10.72 0.78
C GLU A 54 -19.37 12.18 0.78
N ALA A 55 -18.13 12.44 1.19
CA ALA A 55 -17.60 13.80 1.22
C ALA A 55 -17.36 14.31 -0.21
N GLU A 56 -18.19 15.27 -0.66
CA GLU A 56 -18.07 15.98 -1.95
C GLU A 56 -16.70 16.65 -2.21
N GLN A 57 -15.79 16.61 -1.22
CA GLN A 57 -14.51 17.30 -1.15
C GLN A 57 -13.30 16.38 -1.37
N MET A 58 -13.50 15.10 -1.70
CA MET A 58 -12.40 14.18 -1.97
C MET A 58 -11.71 14.51 -3.29
N VAL A 59 -10.40 14.78 -3.24
CA VAL A 59 -9.59 15.16 -4.43
C VAL A 59 -8.58 14.10 -4.82
N PHE A 60 -8.34 13.12 -3.95
CA PHE A 60 -7.43 12.03 -4.22
C PHE A 60 -7.80 10.78 -3.43
N GLU A 61 -7.68 9.64 -4.10
CA GLU A 61 -7.87 8.31 -3.55
C GLU A 61 -6.82 7.39 -4.17
N GLU A 62 -6.09 6.69 -3.31
CA GLU A 62 -5.07 5.73 -3.72
C GLU A 62 -5.14 4.49 -2.84
N ARG A 63 -5.06 3.32 -3.48
CA ARG A 63 -4.99 2.02 -2.80
C ARG A 63 -3.60 1.45 -3.02
N ASP A 64 -2.92 1.14 -1.93
CA ASP A 64 -1.60 0.51 -1.94
C ASP A 64 -1.64 -0.79 -1.14
N GLY A 65 -1.43 -1.91 -1.82
CA GLY A 65 -1.28 -3.22 -1.19
C GLY A 65 0.16 -3.73 -1.20
N GLY A 66 1.10 -2.92 -1.69
CA GLY A 66 2.46 -3.31 -2.04
C GLY A 66 2.53 -4.32 -3.20
N ASP A 67 3.65 -4.34 -3.92
CA ASP A 67 3.98 -5.41 -4.88
C ASP A 67 4.51 -6.68 -4.17
N TYR A 68 4.55 -6.69 -2.83
CA TYR A 68 5.26 -7.68 -2.02
C TYR A 68 4.40 -8.33 -0.92
N PRO A 69 4.58 -9.64 -0.66
CA PRO A 69 3.92 -10.31 0.45
C PRO A 69 4.28 -9.67 1.80
N GLY A 70 3.26 -9.32 2.59
CA GLY A 70 3.42 -8.81 3.96
C GLY A 70 3.34 -7.30 4.12
N VAL A 71 3.14 -6.55 3.04
CA VAL A 71 2.71 -5.14 3.14
C VAL A 71 1.20 -5.14 3.41
N PRO A 72 0.72 -4.47 4.48
CA PRO A 72 -0.71 -4.41 4.75
C PRO A 72 -1.42 -3.55 3.70
N PRO A 73 -2.65 -3.91 3.30
CA PRO A 73 -3.46 -3.08 2.42
C PRO A 73 -3.70 -1.72 3.07
N THR A 74 -3.48 -0.67 2.28
CA THR A 74 -3.58 0.71 2.70
C THR A 74 -4.46 1.50 1.75
N LEU A 75 -5.30 2.38 2.29
CA LEU A 75 -6.09 3.35 1.53
C LEU A 75 -5.68 4.76 1.96
N LEU A 76 -5.24 5.58 1.01
CA LEU A 76 -4.96 7.01 1.19
C LEU A 76 -6.09 7.84 0.56
N LEU A 77 -6.70 8.70 1.36
CA LEU A 77 -7.75 9.63 0.94
C LEU A 77 -7.33 11.05 1.28
N VAL A 78 -7.53 11.99 0.36
CA VAL A 78 -7.25 13.43 0.60
C VAL A 78 -8.47 14.27 0.29
N PHE A 79 -8.79 15.18 1.22
CA PHE A 79 -9.93 16.08 1.16
C PHE A 79 -9.47 17.54 1.19
N GLU A 80 -10.06 18.40 0.36
CA GLU A 80 -9.82 19.84 0.37
C GLU A 80 -10.88 20.60 1.15
N GLY A 81 -10.47 21.61 1.94
CA GLY A 81 -11.35 22.52 2.67
C GLY A 81 -11.33 22.37 4.19
N GLN A 82 -12.00 23.31 4.88
CA GLN A 82 -11.82 23.53 6.34
C GLN A 82 -12.66 22.65 7.28
N ARG A 83 -13.53 21.75 6.77
CA ARG A 83 -14.41 20.91 7.60
C ARG A 83 -14.00 19.45 7.89
N PRO A 84 -12.93 18.84 7.36
CA PRO A 84 -12.73 17.41 7.55
C PRO A 84 -12.26 16.96 8.95
N LEU A 85 -11.38 17.71 9.64
CA LEU A 85 -10.63 17.15 10.78
C LEU A 85 -11.48 16.88 12.03
N SER A 86 -12.25 17.87 12.50
CA SER A 86 -13.05 17.72 13.72
C SER A 86 -14.16 16.67 13.57
N LEU A 87 -14.73 16.56 12.36
CA LEU A 87 -15.71 15.51 12.03
C LEU A 87 -15.02 14.15 11.97
N MET A 88 -13.86 14.05 11.33
CA MET A 88 -13.06 12.81 11.29
C MET A 88 -12.68 12.31 12.68
N ASN A 89 -12.13 13.19 13.53
CA ASN A 89 -11.74 12.83 14.89
C ASN A 89 -12.95 12.33 15.70
N LYS A 90 -14.10 12.98 15.56
CA LYS A 90 -15.34 12.56 16.21
C LYS A 90 -15.81 11.18 15.70
N SER A 91 -15.76 10.93 14.39
CA SER A 91 -16.08 9.62 13.82
C SER A 91 -15.14 8.52 14.33
N LEU A 92 -13.84 8.80 14.43
CA LEU A 92 -12.83 7.87 14.95
C LEU A 92 -13.07 7.55 16.43
N GLU A 93 -13.37 8.56 17.26
CA GLU A 93 -13.75 8.37 18.66
C GLU A 93 -15.03 7.53 18.80
N GLU A 94 -16.06 7.83 18.00
CA GLU A 94 -17.34 7.09 18.00
C GLU A 94 -17.18 5.64 17.52
N ALA A 95 -16.22 5.37 16.63
CA ALA A 95 -15.81 4.03 16.19
C ALA A 95 -14.89 3.31 17.20
N GLY A 96 -14.53 3.95 18.32
CA GLY A 96 -13.74 3.35 19.39
C GLY A 96 -12.23 3.34 19.15
N TYR A 97 -11.72 4.19 18.26
CA TYR A 97 -10.28 4.40 18.10
C TYR A 97 -9.73 5.25 19.24
N THR A 98 -8.48 4.99 19.61
CA THR A 98 -7.72 5.80 20.54
C THR A 98 -6.62 6.56 19.82
N SER A 99 -6.55 7.87 20.05
CA SER A 99 -5.54 8.73 19.41
C SER A 99 -4.23 8.77 20.19
N SER A 100 -3.11 8.82 19.47
CA SER A 100 -1.78 9.14 19.98
C SER A 100 -1.07 10.12 19.04
N PRO A 101 -0.15 10.97 19.55
CA PRO A 101 0.62 11.87 18.70
C PRO A 101 1.53 11.06 17.77
N GLY A 102 1.50 11.38 16.47
CA GLY A 102 2.39 10.79 15.48
C GLY A 102 3.83 11.34 15.57
N PRO A 103 4.79 10.70 14.87
CA PRO A 103 6.20 11.09 14.90
C PRO A 103 6.51 12.38 14.12
N GLY A 104 5.56 12.90 13.33
CA GLY A 104 5.74 14.14 12.55
C GLY A 104 4.74 15.23 12.93
N ALA A 105 5.07 16.47 12.57
CA ALA A 105 4.20 17.61 12.82
C ALA A 105 2.87 17.47 12.06
N GLY A 106 1.75 17.69 12.73
CA GLY A 106 0.40 17.59 12.14
C GLY A 106 -0.10 16.15 11.91
N LEU A 107 0.64 15.14 12.37
CA LEU A 107 0.25 13.72 12.27
C LEU A 107 -0.37 13.22 13.57
N THR A 108 -1.55 12.62 13.47
CA THR A 108 -2.21 11.91 14.56
C THR A 108 -2.44 10.46 14.18
N TYR A 109 -2.03 9.54 15.06
CA TYR A 109 -2.30 8.11 14.90
C TYR A 109 -3.52 7.72 15.70
N TRP A 110 -4.37 6.91 15.10
CA TRP A 110 -5.60 6.39 15.69
C TRP A 110 -5.55 4.89 15.55
N GLU A 111 -5.64 4.18 16.67
CA GLU A 111 -5.55 2.73 16.68
C GLU A 111 -6.77 2.11 17.36
N ARG A 112 -7.18 0.95 16.85
CA ARG A 112 -8.23 0.12 17.44
C ARG A 112 -7.82 -1.34 17.35
N GLU A 113 -7.97 -2.06 18.46
CA GLU A 113 -7.80 -3.51 18.50
C GLU A 113 -9.04 -4.19 17.89
N VAL A 114 -8.79 -5.13 16.97
CA VAL A 114 -9.79 -5.94 16.29
C VAL A 114 -9.40 -7.41 16.49
N GLU A 115 -10.31 -8.20 17.05
CA GLU A 115 -10.11 -9.65 17.25
C GLU A 115 -8.83 -10.04 18.02
N GLY A 116 -8.55 -9.41 19.17
CA GLY A 116 -7.57 -9.90 20.16
C GLY A 116 -6.08 -9.69 19.80
N GLU A 117 -5.74 -9.58 18.51
CA GLU A 117 -4.36 -9.38 18.04
C GLU A 117 -4.25 -8.53 16.75
N ARG A 118 -5.35 -8.27 16.01
CA ARG A 118 -5.30 -7.40 14.82
C ARG A 118 -5.45 -5.95 15.24
N PHE A 119 -4.74 -5.04 14.60
CA PHE A 119 -4.87 -3.61 14.85
C PHE A 119 -5.25 -2.91 13.56
N GLN A 120 -6.28 -2.07 13.64
CA GLN A 120 -6.56 -1.11 12.59
C GLN A 120 -5.86 0.20 12.95
N LEU A 121 -5.09 0.72 12.01
CA LEU A 121 -4.39 1.98 12.14
C LEU A 121 -4.98 2.99 11.16
N VAL A 122 -5.32 4.17 11.68
CA VAL A 122 -5.70 5.33 10.91
C VAL A 122 -4.70 6.45 11.20
N THR A 123 -4.05 6.96 10.16
CA THR A 123 -3.20 8.15 10.27
C THR A 123 -3.93 9.32 9.65
N VAL A 124 -4.11 10.38 10.44
CA VAL A 124 -4.67 11.64 9.95
C VAL A 124 -3.56 12.68 9.93
N GLN A 125 -3.35 13.29 8.77
CA GLN A 125 -2.41 14.39 8.56
C GLN A 125 -3.18 15.65 8.17
N GLU A 126 -2.99 16.72 8.92
CA GLU A 126 -3.43 18.06 8.50
C GLU A 126 -2.48 18.60 7.44
N LEU A 127 -3.04 19.14 6.36
CA LEU A 127 -2.28 19.69 5.24
C LEU A 127 -2.66 21.15 5.01
N SER A 128 -1.64 22.00 4.87
CA SER A 128 -1.76 23.41 4.49
C SER A 128 -1.61 23.58 2.99
N ASP A 129 -2.01 24.75 2.48
CA ASP A 129 -1.70 25.14 1.09
C ASP A 129 -0.18 25.09 0.84
N GLY A 130 0.23 24.38 -0.22
CA GLY A 130 1.63 24.15 -0.58
C GLY A 130 2.34 23.03 0.19
N ASP A 131 1.67 22.35 1.13
CA ASP A 131 2.24 21.16 1.77
C ASP A 131 2.37 20.00 0.77
N GLN A 132 3.34 19.12 1.04
CA GLN A 132 3.54 17.88 0.30
C GLN A 132 3.14 16.68 1.13
N PHE A 133 2.46 15.72 0.50
CA PHE A 133 2.16 14.42 1.11
C PHE A 133 2.74 13.28 0.28
N LEU A 134 3.02 12.15 0.96
CA LEU A 134 3.62 10.97 0.35
C LEU A 134 2.54 10.03 -0.19
N THR A 135 2.66 9.68 -1.47
CA THR A 135 1.88 8.67 -2.20
C THR A 135 2.80 7.51 -2.57
N SER A 136 2.24 6.39 -3.03
CA SER A 136 3.05 5.26 -3.49
C SER A 136 3.81 5.60 -4.79
N TYR A 137 3.40 6.66 -5.49
CA TYR A 137 4.05 7.17 -6.70
C TYR A 137 5.01 8.34 -6.46
N GLY A 138 5.17 8.81 -5.22
CA GLY A 138 6.07 9.90 -4.86
C GLY A 138 5.40 11.01 -4.03
N LEU A 139 5.99 12.20 -4.01
CA LEU A 139 5.43 13.36 -3.32
C LEU A 139 4.41 14.07 -4.21
N LYS A 140 3.29 14.49 -3.62
CA LYS A 140 2.26 15.29 -4.30
C LYS A 140 2.01 16.58 -3.51
N ASP A 141 1.88 17.69 -4.25
CA ASP A 141 1.60 19.00 -3.70
C ASP A 141 0.08 19.19 -3.46
N MET A 142 -0.26 19.88 -2.38
CA MET A 142 -1.63 20.34 -2.10
C MET A 142 -1.92 21.67 -2.78
N SER A 143 -3.11 21.76 -3.41
CA SER A 143 -3.65 22.98 -4.00
C SER A 143 -4.42 23.87 -3.03
N SER A 144 -4.75 23.36 -1.84
CA SER A 144 -5.41 24.10 -0.76
C SER A 144 -5.23 23.42 0.59
N GLU A 145 -5.72 24.03 1.67
CA GLU A 145 -5.85 23.36 2.97
C GLU A 145 -6.69 22.08 2.87
N GLY A 146 -6.36 21.06 3.66
CA GLY A 146 -7.03 19.78 3.61
C GLY A 146 -6.59 18.79 4.70
N ILE A 147 -7.03 17.54 4.56
CA ILE A 147 -6.53 16.43 5.37
C ILE A 147 -6.17 15.25 4.47
N ALA A 148 -5.12 14.52 4.83
CA ALA A 148 -4.84 13.18 4.33
C ALA A 148 -5.18 12.14 5.39
N VAL A 149 -5.84 11.06 4.98
CA VAL A 149 -6.25 9.95 5.83
C VAL A 149 -5.66 8.67 5.24
N HIS A 150 -4.82 7.99 6.01
CA HIS A 150 -4.28 6.68 5.67
C HIS A 150 -4.97 5.63 6.54
N LEU A 151 -5.63 4.66 5.93
CA LEU A 151 -6.24 3.51 6.60
C LEU A 151 -5.40 2.28 6.34
N THR A 152 -5.02 1.55 7.39
CA THR A 152 -4.23 0.31 7.31
C THR A 152 -4.87 -0.76 8.20
N SER A 153 -4.96 -1.99 7.68
CA SER A 153 -5.57 -3.16 8.33
C SER A 153 -4.66 -4.39 8.25
#